data_AF-A0ABD0RV41-F1
#
_entry.id   AF-A0ABD0RV41-F1
#
_cell.length_a   1.000
_cell.length_b   1.000
_cell.length_c   1.000
_cell.angle_alpha   90.00
_cell.angle_beta   90.00
_cell.angle_gamma   90.00
#
_symmetry.space_group_name_H-M   'P 1'
#
loop_
_entity.id
_entity.type
_entity.pdbx_description
1 polymer ?
#
loop_
_entity_poly.entity_id
_entity_poly.type
_entity_poly.pdbx_seq_one_letter_code
_entity_poly.pdbx_strand_id
1 'polypeptide(L)' 'MVSKLPQMKSICNLHIDKLEFFRLVHPETAYSFPPLYREVFGSEINFPDSTNS' A
#
# COMPACT_ATOMS: atom_id res chain seq x y z
N MET A 1 1.16 22.29 -8.09
CA MET A 1 0.53 21.00 -7.70
C MET A 1 1.42 19.81 -8.00
N VAL A 2 2.08 19.73 -9.18
CA VAL A 2 3.00 18.64 -9.56
C VAL A 2 4.19 18.44 -8.60
N SER A 3 4.71 19.50 -7.99
CA SER A 3 5.86 19.44 -7.07
C SER A 3 5.64 18.60 -5.81
N LYS A 4 4.37 18.33 -5.43
CA LYS A 4 4.04 17.50 -4.25
C LYS A 4 3.95 16.01 -4.59
N LEU A 5 3.90 15.63 -5.87
CA LEU A 5 3.76 14.25 -6.30
C LEU A 5 4.91 13.34 -5.81
N PRO A 6 6.20 13.76 -5.83
CA PRO A 6 7.27 12.94 -5.29
C PRO A 6 7.12 12.70 -3.79
N GLN A 7 6.66 13.70 -3.04
CA GLN A 7 6.40 13.58 -1.60
C GLN A 7 5.22 12.65 -1.32
N MET A 8 4.13 12.75 -2.10
CA MET A 8 3.00 11.84 -1.98
C MET A 8 3.41 10.39 -2.25
N LYS A 9 4.21 10.15 -3.30
CA LYS A 9 4.76 8.82 -3.61
C LYS A 9 5.58 8.27 -2.44
N SER A 10 6.44 9.09 -1.85
CA SER A 10 7.23 8.70 -0.68
C SER A 10 6.37 8.33 0.53
N ILE A 11 5.30 9.09 0.80
CA ILE A 11 4.37 8.81 1.90
C ILE A 11 3.61 7.50 1.64
N CYS A 12 3.15 7.27 0.41
CA CYS A 12 2.46 6.03 0.05
C CYS A 12 3.39 4.82 0.22
N ASN A 13 4.63 4.89 -0.26
CA ASN A 13 5.60 3.80 -0.08
C ASN A 13 5.85 3.52 1.41
N LEU A 14 6.07 4.56 2.21
CA LEU A 14 6.27 4.43 3.65
C LEU A 14 5.06 3.79 4.36
N HIS A 15 3.85 4.08 3.89
CA HIS A 15 2.63 3.43 4.40
C HIS A 15 2.65 1.93 4.14
N ILE A 16 3.02 1.51 2.92
CA ILE A 16 3.10 0.09 2.56
C ILE A 16 4.14 -0.62 3.42
N ASP A 17 5.34 -0.07 3.56
CA ASP A 17 6.41 -0.66 4.37
C ASP A 17 5.96 -0.89 5.83
N LYS A 18 5.28 0.10 6.42
CA LYS A 18 4.71 -0.02 7.77
C LYS A 18 3.60 -1.04 7.86
N LEU A 19 2.74 -1.10 6.84
CA LEU A 19 1.62 -2.04 6.80
C LEU A 19 2.11 -3.48 6.72
N GLU A 20 3.11 -3.76 5.88
CA GLU A 20 3.70 -5.10 5.78
C GLU A 20 4.31 -5.52 7.11
N PHE A 21 5.10 -4.65 7.73
CA PHE A 21 5.65 -4.91 9.06
C PHE A 21 4.54 -5.14 10.10
N PHE A 22 3.49 -4.30 10.11
CA PHE A 22 2.37 -4.44 11.03
C PHE A 22 1.66 -5.79 10.86
N ARG A 23 1.43 -6.24 9.62
CA ARG A 23 0.76 -7.52 9.34
C ARG A 23 1.57 -8.71 9.82
N LEU A 24 2.90 -8.64 9.76
CA LEU A 24 3.79 -9.68 10.29
C LEU A 24 3.70 -9.78 11.83
N VAL A 25 3.61 -8.64 12.52
CA VAL A 25 3.62 -8.60 14.00
C VAL A 25 2.21 -8.76 14.59
N HIS A 26 1.17 -8.33 13.88
CA HIS A 26 -0.22 -8.29 14.36
C HIS A 26 -1.21 -8.86 13.31
N PRO A 27 -1.09 -10.14 12.95
CA PRO A 27 -1.91 -10.74 11.90
C PRO A 27 -3.41 -10.70 12.23
N GLU A 28 -3.80 -10.99 13.48
CA GLU A 28 -5.23 -10.97 13.88
C GLU A 28 -5.86 -9.59 13.73
N THR A 29 -5.14 -8.54 14.10
CA THR A 29 -5.59 -7.16 13.90
C THR A 29 -5.68 -6.81 12.42
N ALA A 30 -4.76 -7.30 11.59
CA ALA A 30 -4.83 -7.09 10.16
C ALA A 30 -6.05 -7.78 9.50
N TYR A 31 -6.49 -8.93 10.02
CA TYR A 31 -7.71 -9.61 9.53
C TYR A 31 -8.99 -8.82 9.81
N SER A 32 -9.01 -8.01 10.87
CA SER A 32 -10.17 -7.16 11.22
C SER A 32 -10.22 -5.85 10.43
N PHE A 33 -9.25 -5.59 9.53
CA PHE A 33 -9.27 -4.39 8.72
C PHE A 33 -10.53 -4.29 7.84
N PRO A 34 -11.06 -3.07 7.65
CA PRO A 34 -12.23 -2.84 6.80
C PRO A 34 -12.04 -3.44 5.40
N PRO A 35 -13.10 -4.01 4.78
CA PRO A 35 -13.00 -4.64 3.47
C PRO A 35 -12.34 -3.76 2.40
N LEU A 36 -12.75 -2.50 2.30
CA LEU A 36 -12.20 -1.54 1.33
C LEU A 36 -10.70 -1.28 1.55
N TYR A 37 -10.25 -1.23 2.80
CA TYR A 37 -8.83 -1.04 3.10
C TYR A 37 -8.00 -2.23 2.63
N ARG A 38 -8.50 -3.45 2.85
CA ARG A 38 -7.85 -4.67 2.36
C ARG A 38 -7.84 -4.76 0.84
N GLU A 39 -8.89 -4.28 0.16
CA GLU A 39 -8.94 -4.24 -1.30
C GLU A 39 -7.88 -3.30 -1.89
N VAL A 40 -7.69 -2.12 -1.29
CA VAL A 40 -6.77 -1.10 -1.81
C VAL A 40 -5.31 -1.39 -1.43
N PHE A 41 -5.05 -1.99 -0.26
CA PHE A 41 -3.70 -2.15 0.31
C PHE A 41 -3.27 -3.61 0.55
N GLY A 42 -4.11 -4.59 0.24
CA GLY A 42 -3.86 -6.01 0.47
C GLY A 42 -3.12 -6.70 -0.67
N SER A 43 -1.90 -6.27 -0.97
CA SER A 43 -0.80 -7.00 -1.65
C SER A 43 -1.05 -7.77 -2.97
N GLU A 44 -2.25 -7.86 -3.54
CA GLU A 44 -2.56 -8.61 -4.78
C GLU A 44 -2.79 -7.67 -5.99
N ILE A 45 -2.31 -6.42 -5.94
CA ILE A 45 -2.37 -5.53 -7.09
C ILE A 45 -1.04 -5.61 -7.84
N ASN A 46 -0.88 -6.70 -8.63
CA ASN A 46 0.01 -6.67 -9.79
C ASN A 46 -0.55 -5.63 -10.76
N PHE A 47 -0.17 -4.36 -10.59
CA PHE A 47 -0.35 -3.40 -11.66
C PHE A 47 0.46 -3.92 -12.85
N PRO A 48 -0.14 -4.19 -14.02
CA PRO A 48 0.65 -4.44 -15.21
C PRO A 48 1.49 -3.20 -15.44
N ASP A 49 2.81 -3.40 -15.37
CA ASP A 49 3.82 -2.39 -15.64
C ASP A 49 3.52 -1.78 -17.03
N SER A 50 2.88 -0.62 -17.04
CA SER A 50 2.42 0.05 -18.28
C SER A 50 3.57 0.79 -18.95
N THR A 51 4.81 0.34 -18.73
CA THR A 51 6.04 0.89 -19.27
C THR A 51 6.69 -0.09 -20.24
N ASN A 52 5.94 -0.50 -21.26
CA ASN A 52 6.52 -1.02 -22.50
C ASN A 52 5.79 -0.40 -23.69
N SER A 53 6.27 0.77 -24.12
CA SER A 53 5.97 1.41 -25.40
C SER A 53 7.21 2.19 -25.84
#